data_AF-A0A353A140-F1
#
_entry.id   AF-A0A353A140-F1
#
_cell.length_a   1.000
_cell.length_b   1.000
_cell.length_c   1.000
_cell.angle_alpha   90.00
_cell.angle_beta   90.00
_cell.angle_gamma   90.00
#
_symmetry.space_group_name_H-M   'P 1'
#
loop_
_entity.id
_entity.type
_entity.pdbx_description
1 polymer ?
#
loop_
_entity_poly.entity_id
_entity_poly.type
_entity_poly.pdbx_seq_one_letter_code
_entity_poly.pdbx_strand_id
1 'polypeptide(L)'
;MKKNLLLAGLLAMGLTTFTACEDDNKEKTIPEGIADVNFEEDKTAVTDDNLTNWVQYSVQVANLLTKDASTLKSAWTDSYKGGEAYAEQFKTPGPGKTYASYSNCVQQIIEGCADIANEVGTAKIGDPRDLWESGKYKEAVYAVESWYSHHSIDDYTNNILSIRNAVYGTRDGQEAEHSVASYLKANNPDLYNSLVTKINTAVNAIQGIKAPLRSYLGSNTVLVAQDACSALEKVLTNDLKPVMTAASEEDLKPIITDYTDNVVLPTYASLLDANKELNTAVRALANTANAYKAGTKTADGVNQAFKTAAMKWIDAREPWETSEAFLFGPVADMGLDPNMDSWPLDVEALKNTLASGNFSNLEWEGEFDENDETIAAVQNVRGFHTLEFLLFYDGKYRTLSK
;
A
#
# COMPACT_ATOMS: atom_id res chain seq x y z
N MET A 1 7.24 10.32 21.21
CA MET A 1 6.67 9.59 20.06
C MET A 1 6.13 10.63 19.11
N LYS A 2 6.86 10.88 18.01
CA LYS A 2 6.34 11.67 16.90
C LYS A 2 5.21 10.84 16.29
N LYS A 3 4.05 11.47 16.06
CA LYS A 3 2.93 10.80 15.40
C LYS A 3 3.37 10.60 13.95
N ASN A 4 3.44 9.35 13.50
CA ASN A 4 3.57 9.02 12.09
C ASN A 4 2.26 9.46 11.42
N LEU A 5 2.23 10.69 10.94
CA LEU A 5 1.23 11.16 10.02
C LEU A 5 1.78 10.83 8.64
N LEU A 6 1.33 9.73 8.06
CA LEU A 6 1.41 9.56 6.61
C LEU A 6 0.80 10.82 5.98
N LEU A 7 1.64 11.57 5.28
CA LEU A 7 1.25 12.76 4.54
C LEU A 7 0.37 12.32 3.36
N ALA A 8 -0.92 12.12 3.61
CA ALA A 8 -1.92 12.48 2.63
C ALA A 8 -1.77 14.00 2.41
N GLY A 9 -1.27 14.40 1.24
CA GLY A 9 -1.04 15.79 0.88
C GLY A 9 -2.23 16.68 1.24
N LEU A 10 -1.97 17.69 2.09
CA LEU A 10 -2.92 18.69 2.55
C LEU A 10 -3.70 19.33 1.39
N LEU A 11 -4.99 19.01 1.27
CA LEU A 11 -5.95 19.90 0.62
C LEU A 11 -6.53 20.85 1.68
N ALA A 12 -6.09 22.11 1.66
CA ALA A 12 -6.64 23.14 2.53
C ALA A 12 -8.15 23.34 2.26
N MET A 13 -9.02 22.85 3.16
CA MET A 13 -10.42 23.24 3.17
C MET A 13 -10.60 24.50 4.02
N GLY A 14 -10.96 25.60 3.36
CA GLY A 14 -11.32 26.85 4.02
C GLY A 14 -12.53 26.68 4.92
N LEU A 15 -12.46 27.27 6.13
CA LEU A 15 -13.61 27.47 7.00
C LEU A 15 -14.70 28.23 6.23
N THR A 16 -15.80 27.56 5.92
CA THR A 16 -17.05 28.23 5.55
C THR A 16 -17.97 28.21 6.76
N THR A 17 -18.36 29.40 7.18
CA THR A 17 -19.34 29.63 8.24
C THR A 17 -20.72 29.24 7.73
N PHE A 18 -21.40 28.32 8.43
CA PHE A 18 -22.77 27.95 8.12
C PHE A 18 -23.71 29.11 8.48
N THR A 19 -24.13 29.87 7.48
CA THR A 19 -25.40 30.59 7.53
C THR A 19 -26.51 29.64 7.11
N ALA A 20 -27.39 29.31 8.06
CA ALA A 20 -28.62 28.59 7.80
C ALA A 20 -29.59 29.44 6.96
N CYS A 21 -30.07 28.89 5.84
CA CYS A 21 -31.36 29.22 5.22
C CYS A 21 -31.88 27.98 4.46
N GLU A 22 -33.20 27.81 4.55
CA GLU A 22 -34.01 26.60 4.31
C GLU A 22 -34.13 26.13 2.85
N ASP A 23 -34.64 24.89 2.74
CA ASP A 23 -35.34 24.24 1.61
C ASP A 23 -34.58 23.65 0.42
N ASP A 24 -34.34 22.33 0.47
CA ASP A 24 -35.07 21.36 -0.36
C ASP A 24 -34.75 19.94 0.14
N ASN A 25 -35.76 19.21 0.62
CA ASN A 25 -35.67 17.82 1.03
C ASN A 25 -35.61 16.90 -0.22
N LYS A 26 -34.60 17.10 -1.06
CA LYS A 26 -34.21 16.16 -2.12
C LYS A 26 -33.17 15.25 -1.50
N GLU A 27 -33.58 14.01 -1.23
CA GLU A 27 -32.65 12.90 -1.01
C GLU A 27 -31.56 13.03 -2.08
N LYS A 28 -30.32 13.36 -1.68
CA LYS A 28 -29.22 13.49 -2.62
C LYS A 28 -29.00 12.10 -3.21
N THR A 29 -29.53 11.86 -4.41
CA THR A 29 -29.25 10.65 -5.16
C THR A 29 -27.79 10.71 -5.59
N ILE A 30 -26.91 10.07 -4.82
CA ILE A 30 -25.51 9.89 -5.19
C ILE A 30 -25.50 8.98 -6.42
N PRO A 31 -24.93 9.40 -7.58
CA PRO A 31 -24.92 8.56 -8.75
C PRO A 31 -24.18 7.23 -8.49
N GLU A 32 -24.78 6.11 -8.88
CA GLU A 32 -24.11 4.81 -8.89
C GLU A 32 -23.12 4.74 -10.07
N GLY A 33 -21.99 5.41 -9.93
CA GLY A 33 -20.82 5.23 -10.79
C GLY A 33 -20.69 6.15 -12.01
N ILE A 34 -19.76 5.79 -12.90
CA ILE A 34 -19.34 6.59 -14.08
C ILE A 34 -20.44 6.70 -15.15
N ALA A 35 -21.56 5.98 -15.04
CA ALA A 35 -22.56 5.86 -16.11
C ALA A 35 -23.09 7.22 -16.62
N ASP A 36 -23.09 8.24 -15.77
CA ASP A 36 -23.52 9.60 -16.12
C ASP A 36 -22.38 10.65 -16.11
N VAL A 37 -21.13 10.25 -15.83
CA VAL A 37 -19.98 11.18 -15.72
C VAL A 37 -19.09 11.08 -16.97
N ASN A 38 -19.41 11.90 -17.98
CA ASN A 38 -18.57 12.04 -19.18
C ASN A 38 -17.39 13.00 -18.90
N PHE A 39 -16.19 12.46 -18.64
CA PHE A 39 -14.95 13.23 -18.73
C PHE A 39 -13.94 12.55 -19.66
N GLU A 40 -13.11 13.36 -20.33
CA GLU A 40 -12.01 12.83 -21.12
C GLU A 40 -10.90 12.33 -20.20
N GLU A 41 -10.71 11.01 -20.17
CA GLU A 41 -9.63 10.38 -19.44
C GLU A 41 -8.28 10.59 -20.14
N ASP A 42 -7.23 10.76 -19.34
CA ASP A 42 -5.86 10.69 -19.81
C ASP A 42 -5.54 9.31 -20.39
N LYS A 43 -5.43 9.22 -21.72
CA LYS A 43 -5.13 8.00 -22.49
C LYS A 43 -3.69 7.98 -23.00
N THR A 44 -2.73 8.39 -22.16
CA THR A 44 -1.32 8.34 -22.53
C THR A 44 -0.96 6.93 -22.98
N ALA A 45 -0.67 6.76 -24.28
CA ALA A 45 -0.52 5.47 -24.94
C ALA A 45 0.95 5.12 -25.17
N VAL A 46 1.27 3.82 -25.13
CA VAL A 46 2.57 3.32 -25.59
C VAL A 46 2.56 3.32 -27.11
N THR A 47 3.49 4.02 -27.74
CA THR A 47 3.62 4.17 -29.19
C THR A 47 5.03 3.83 -29.62
N ASP A 48 5.26 3.63 -30.92
CA ASP A 48 6.60 3.41 -31.43
C ASP A 48 7.56 4.54 -31.04
N ASP A 49 7.10 5.78 -31.02
CA ASP A 49 7.94 6.96 -30.74
C ASP A 49 8.42 7.01 -29.29
N ASN A 50 7.57 6.66 -28.33
CA ASN A 50 7.90 6.73 -26.91
C ASN A 50 8.39 5.40 -26.31
N LEU A 51 8.29 4.28 -27.04
CA LEU A 51 8.56 2.92 -26.52
C LEU A 51 9.92 2.80 -25.84
N THR A 52 10.98 3.39 -26.40
CA THR A 52 12.33 3.35 -25.82
C THR A 52 12.36 3.98 -24.44
N ASN A 53 11.87 5.21 -24.29
CA ASN A 53 11.85 5.92 -23.01
C ASN A 53 10.93 5.20 -22.02
N TRP A 54 9.79 4.70 -22.50
CA TRP A 54 8.83 3.98 -21.68
C TRP A 54 9.44 2.78 -20.97
N VAL A 55 10.09 1.88 -21.72
CA VAL A 55 10.68 0.67 -21.14
C VAL A 55 11.94 0.96 -20.34
N GLN A 56 12.70 2.00 -20.67
CA GLN A 56 13.85 2.42 -19.85
C GLN A 56 13.40 2.99 -18.51
N TYR A 57 12.32 3.77 -18.48
CA TYR A 57 11.76 4.26 -17.23
C TYR A 57 11.29 3.11 -16.34
N SER A 58 10.55 2.14 -16.92
CA SER A 58 10.12 0.95 -16.19
C SER A 58 11.31 0.21 -15.57
N VAL A 59 12.43 0.05 -16.31
CA VAL A 59 13.65 -0.57 -15.80
C VAL A 59 14.24 0.20 -14.62
N GLN A 60 14.27 1.53 -14.67
CA GLN A 60 14.79 2.32 -13.55
C GLN A 60 13.91 2.18 -12.31
N VAL A 61 12.60 2.28 -12.45
CA VAL A 61 11.66 2.10 -11.33
C VAL A 61 11.77 0.70 -10.73
N ALA A 62 11.89 -0.35 -11.56
CA ALA A 62 12.08 -1.71 -11.07
C ALA A 62 13.43 -1.92 -10.33
N ASN A 63 14.50 -1.22 -10.76
CA ASN A 63 15.78 -1.22 -10.04
C ASN A 63 15.65 -0.60 -8.65
N LEU A 64 14.94 0.53 -8.57
CA LEU A 64 14.69 1.24 -7.33
C LEU A 64 13.87 0.39 -6.36
N LEU A 65 12.77 -0.22 -6.82
CA LEU A 65 11.98 -1.17 -6.01
C LEU A 65 12.82 -2.35 -5.48
N THR A 66 13.73 -2.87 -6.30
CA THR A 66 14.64 -3.95 -5.87
C THR A 66 15.64 -3.45 -4.82
N LYS A 67 16.20 -2.26 -5.03
CA LYS A 67 17.15 -1.62 -4.12
C LYS A 67 16.50 -1.34 -2.77
N ASP A 68 15.32 -0.73 -2.76
CA ASP A 68 14.61 -0.35 -1.54
C ASP A 68 14.16 -1.58 -0.75
N ALA A 69 13.57 -2.59 -1.42
CA ALA A 69 13.23 -3.86 -0.77
C ALA A 69 14.47 -4.58 -0.19
N SER A 70 15.61 -4.49 -0.88
CA SER A 70 16.87 -5.05 -0.36
C SER A 70 17.34 -4.29 0.87
N THR A 71 17.29 -2.95 0.85
CA THR A 71 17.63 -2.09 1.98
C THR A 71 16.74 -2.39 3.17
N LEU A 72 15.42 -2.48 2.96
CA LEU A 72 14.44 -2.80 3.99
C LEU A 72 14.72 -4.15 4.64
N LYS A 73 14.86 -5.20 3.83
CA LYS A 73 15.17 -6.54 4.33
C LYS A 73 16.48 -6.55 5.13
N SER A 74 17.55 -5.95 4.61
CA SER A 74 18.85 -5.92 5.30
C SER A 74 18.83 -5.09 6.57
N ALA A 75 18.01 -4.04 6.66
CA ALA A 75 17.82 -3.30 7.90
C ALA A 75 17.19 -4.17 9.01
N TRP A 76 16.25 -5.04 8.61
CA TRP A 76 15.63 -6.00 9.52
C TRP A 76 16.53 -7.17 9.90
N THR A 77 17.32 -7.71 8.96
CA THR A 77 18.08 -8.96 9.17
C THR A 77 19.55 -8.77 9.53
N ASP A 78 20.19 -7.70 9.04
CA ASP A 78 21.66 -7.58 9.03
C ASP A 78 22.15 -6.45 9.95
N SER A 79 21.73 -5.20 9.69
CA SER A 79 22.12 -4.02 10.49
C SER A 79 21.20 -2.84 10.23
N TYR A 80 20.75 -2.18 11.30
CA TYR A 80 19.97 -0.95 11.21
C TYR A 80 20.78 0.26 11.70
N LYS A 81 20.95 1.28 10.85
CA LYS A 81 21.70 2.52 11.14
C LYS A 81 23.12 2.27 11.72
N GLY A 82 23.80 1.25 11.21
CA GLY A 82 25.15 0.85 11.64
C GLY A 82 25.20 0.10 12.99
N GLY A 83 24.04 -0.20 13.57
CA GLY A 83 23.90 -0.97 14.81
C GLY A 83 23.36 -2.38 14.59
N GLU A 84 22.80 -2.94 15.65
CA GLU A 84 22.11 -4.24 15.66
C GLU A 84 20.92 -4.26 14.68
N ALA A 85 20.67 -5.41 14.04
CA ALA A 85 19.55 -5.60 13.13
C ALA A 85 18.21 -5.27 13.82
N TYR A 86 17.27 -4.68 13.09
CA TYR A 86 16.01 -4.21 13.71
C TYR A 86 15.20 -5.36 14.34
N ALA A 87 15.24 -6.56 13.75
CA ALA A 87 14.58 -7.74 14.33
C ALA A 87 15.13 -8.10 15.72
N GLU A 88 16.44 -7.99 15.95
CA GLU A 88 17.04 -8.28 17.24
C GLU A 88 16.70 -7.20 18.28
N GLN A 89 16.64 -5.93 17.86
CA GLN A 89 16.15 -4.85 18.71
C GLN A 89 14.69 -5.08 19.14
N PHE A 90 13.85 -5.56 18.24
CA PHE A 90 12.43 -5.83 18.48
C PHE A 90 12.22 -7.07 19.36
N LYS A 91 13.01 -8.13 19.17
CA LYS A 91 12.95 -9.38 19.96
C LYS A 91 13.62 -9.28 21.33
N THR A 92 14.53 -8.32 21.53
CA THR A 92 15.27 -8.13 22.79
C THR A 92 15.09 -6.73 23.39
N PRO A 93 13.84 -6.28 23.64
CA PRO A 93 13.60 -4.99 24.25
C PRO A 93 14.19 -4.91 25.66
N GLY A 94 14.43 -3.70 26.15
CA GLY A 94 14.91 -3.48 27.52
C GLY A 94 15.21 -2.02 27.85
N PRO A 95 15.44 -1.69 29.14
CA PRO A 95 15.65 -0.32 29.58
C PRO A 95 16.78 0.39 28.80
N GLY A 96 16.46 1.55 28.21
CA GLY A 96 17.40 2.36 27.44
C GLY A 96 17.61 1.92 25.98
N LYS A 97 16.89 0.89 25.49
CA LYS A 97 16.85 0.51 24.08
C LYS A 97 15.70 1.20 23.32
N THR A 98 15.67 1.03 22.00
CA THR A 98 14.58 1.49 21.10
C THR A 98 13.20 1.11 21.63
N TYR A 99 13.04 -0.14 22.06
CA TYR A 99 11.87 -0.64 22.78
C TYR A 99 12.25 -0.95 24.22
N ALA A 100 11.56 -0.34 25.19
CA ALA A 100 11.90 -0.49 26.59
C ALA A 100 11.38 -1.81 27.21
N SER A 101 10.35 -2.40 26.60
CA SER A 101 9.71 -3.66 27.03
C SER A 101 8.99 -4.37 25.88
N TYR A 102 8.61 -5.64 26.07
CA TYR A 102 7.75 -6.37 25.14
C TYR A 102 6.35 -5.76 25.06
N SER A 103 5.86 -5.12 26.14
CA SER A 103 4.63 -4.31 26.09
C SER A 103 4.74 -3.14 25.08
N ASN A 104 5.91 -2.50 24.93
CA ASN A 104 6.10 -1.51 23.86
C ASN A 104 6.11 -2.14 22.46
N CYS A 105 6.71 -3.31 22.30
CA CYS A 105 6.71 -4.02 21.01
C CYS A 105 5.28 -4.40 20.60
N VAL A 106 4.48 -5.00 21.50
CA VAL A 106 3.11 -5.41 21.17
C VAL A 106 2.21 -4.19 20.93
N GLN A 107 2.45 -3.09 21.65
CA GLN A 107 1.78 -1.82 21.38
C GLN A 107 2.03 -1.36 19.93
N GLN A 108 3.30 -1.38 19.49
CA GLN A 108 3.67 -0.97 18.13
C GLN A 108 3.00 -1.84 17.05
N ILE A 109 2.88 -3.15 17.27
CA ILE A 109 2.16 -4.06 16.35
C ILE A 109 0.68 -3.66 16.25
N ILE A 110 0.03 -3.45 17.39
CA ILE A 110 -1.41 -3.16 17.43
C ILE A 110 -1.71 -1.78 16.85
N GLU A 111 -0.84 -0.80 17.11
CA GLU A 111 -0.96 0.53 16.52
C GLU A 111 -0.77 0.48 15.00
N GLY A 112 0.21 -0.26 14.48
CA GLY A 112 0.34 -0.46 13.02
C GLY A 112 -0.88 -1.14 12.39
N CYS A 113 -1.48 -2.13 13.08
CA CYS A 113 -2.72 -2.76 12.63
C CYS A 113 -3.91 -1.78 12.62
N ALA A 114 -4.02 -0.93 13.64
CA ALA A 114 -5.09 0.06 13.74
C ALA A 114 -4.93 1.16 12.70
N ASP A 115 -3.70 1.62 12.48
CA ASP A 115 -3.35 2.65 11.50
C ASP A 115 -3.74 2.20 10.09
N ILE A 116 -3.39 0.98 9.66
CA ILE A 116 -3.77 0.50 8.33
C ILE A 116 -5.28 0.22 8.20
N ALA A 117 -5.96 -0.26 9.27
CA ALA A 117 -7.42 -0.40 9.25
C ALA A 117 -8.10 0.97 9.08
N ASN A 118 -7.59 2.01 9.76
CA ASN A 118 -8.05 3.37 9.61
C ASN A 118 -7.78 3.91 8.21
N GLU A 119 -6.56 3.77 7.71
CA GLU A 119 -6.13 4.27 6.40
C GLU A 119 -6.96 3.67 5.27
N VAL A 120 -7.16 2.35 5.27
CA VAL A 120 -8.02 1.69 4.28
C VAL A 120 -9.44 2.26 4.33
N GLY A 121 -10.04 2.38 5.52
CA GLY A 121 -11.42 2.85 5.67
C GLY A 121 -11.63 4.34 5.39
N THR A 122 -10.68 5.19 5.78
CA THR A 122 -10.84 6.65 5.79
C THR A 122 -10.14 7.33 4.61
N ALA A 123 -8.95 6.89 4.23
CA ALA A 123 -8.19 7.48 3.13
C ALA A 123 -8.39 6.71 1.82
N LYS A 124 -7.98 5.44 1.74
CA LYS A 124 -7.99 4.66 0.48
C LYS A 124 -9.41 4.48 -0.10
N ILE A 125 -10.39 4.22 0.78
CA ILE A 125 -11.81 4.11 0.38
C ILE A 125 -12.56 5.43 0.59
N GLY A 126 -12.31 6.11 1.72
CA GLY A 126 -13.09 7.27 2.15
C GLY A 126 -12.83 8.53 1.32
N ASP A 127 -11.58 8.92 1.11
CA ASP A 127 -11.27 10.16 0.38
C ASP A 127 -11.82 10.15 -1.06
N PRO A 128 -11.66 9.08 -1.87
CA PRO A 128 -12.30 9.01 -3.18
C PRO A 128 -13.83 9.09 -3.11
N ARG A 129 -14.44 8.48 -2.08
CA ARG A 129 -15.89 8.55 -1.89
C ARG A 129 -16.36 9.96 -1.51
N ASP A 130 -15.66 10.65 -0.61
CA ASP A 130 -15.99 12.01 -0.20
C ASP A 130 -15.89 13.00 -1.37
N LEU A 131 -14.87 12.83 -2.22
CA LEU A 131 -14.77 13.55 -3.50
C LEU A 131 -15.97 13.23 -4.42
N TRP A 132 -16.40 11.98 -4.48
CA TRP A 132 -17.58 11.57 -5.27
C TRP A 132 -18.87 12.22 -4.75
N GLU A 133 -19.11 12.16 -3.44
CA GLU A 133 -20.31 12.72 -2.79
C GLU A 133 -20.37 14.25 -2.85
N SER A 134 -19.21 14.91 -2.95
CA SER A 134 -19.11 16.37 -3.18
C SER A 134 -19.25 16.78 -4.64
N GLY A 135 -19.45 15.83 -5.57
CA GLY A 135 -19.62 16.09 -7.00
C GLY A 135 -18.31 16.28 -7.77
N LYS A 136 -17.15 16.02 -7.15
CA LYS A 136 -15.82 16.10 -7.76
C LYS A 136 -15.45 14.79 -8.45
N TYR A 137 -16.32 14.30 -9.33
CA TYR A 137 -16.25 12.95 -9.89
C TYR A 137 -14.93 12.62 -10.59
N LYS A 138 -14.34 13.56 -11.33
CA LYS A 138 -13.04 13.36 -11.97
C LYS A 138 -11.92 13.15 -10.94
N GLU A 139 -11.87 14.00 -9.92
CA GLU A 139 -10.88 13.90 -8.83
C GLU A 139 -11.05 12.59 -8.07
N ALA A 140 -12.29 12.23 -7.74
CA ALA A 140 -12.64 10.99 -7.05
C ALA A 140 -12.12 9.75 -7.78
N VAL A 141 -12.36 9.65 -9.09
CA VAL A 141 -11.95 8.50 -9.90
C VAL A 141 -10.42 8.38 -10.00
N TYR A 142 -9.70 9.50 -10.01
CA TYR A 142 -8.23 9.52 -10.05
C TYR A 142 -7.57 9.39 -8.68
N ALA A 143 -8.32 9.59 -7.58
CA ALA A 143 -7.82 9.45 -6.22
C ALA A 143 -7.76 7.99 -5.74
N VAL A 144 -8.44 7.06 -6.42
CA VAL A 144 -8.46 5.64 -6.04
C VAL A 144 -7.08 5.01 -6.26
N GLU A 145 -6.39 4.64 -5.19
CA GLU A 145 -5.11 3.91 -5.26
C GLU A 145 -5.26 2.57 -6.01
N SER A 146 -4.25 2.16 -6.78
CA SER A 146 -4.27 0.92 -7.58
C SER A 146 -5.36 0.85 -8.67
N TRP A 147 -5.85 2.01 -9.14
CA TRP A 147 -6.89 2.04 -10.17
C TRP A 147 -6.38 1.72 -11.57
N TYR A 148 -5.09 1.93 -11.90
CA TYR A 148 -4.59 1.69 -13.26
C TYR A 148 -4.75 0.22 -13.65
N SER A 149 -4.55 -0.68 -12.69
CA SER A 149 -4.69 -2.13 -12.80
C SER A 149 -6.05 -2.68 -12.37
N HIS A 150 -6.97 -1.82 -11.90
CA HIS A 150 -8.23 -2.22 -11.23
C HIS A 150 -8.01 -3.14 -10.01
N HIS A 151 -6.86 -3.00 -9.32
CA HIS A 151 -6.42 -3.87 -8.23
C HIS A 151 -6.82 -3.37 -6.83
N SER A 152 -7.37 -2.16 -6.70
CA SER A 152 -7.72 -1.51 -5.42
C SER A 152 -8.45 -2.42 -4.40
N ILE A 153 -9.37 -3.26 -4.86
CA ILE A 153 -10.13 -4.14 -3.95
C ILE A 153 -9.22 -5.22 -3.34
N ASP A 154 -8.37 -5.83 -4.15
CA ASP A 154 -7.45 -6.88 -3.70
C ASP A 154 -6.32 -6.29 -2.87
N ASP A 155 -5.81 -5.12 -3.26
CA ASP A 155 -4.84 -4.31 -2.51
C ASP A 155 -5.31 -4.06 -1.06
N TYR A 156 -6.48 -3.43 -0.92
CA TYR A 156 -7.02 -3.06 0.40
C TYR A 156 -7.41 -4.31 1.21
N THR A 157 -7.76 -5.40 0.52
CA THR A 157 -7.98 -6.68 1.17
C THR A 157 -6.69 -7.23 1.75
N ASN A 158 -5.59 -7.19 1.00
CA ASN A 158 -4.27 -7.61 1.43
C ASN A 158 -3.76 -6.78 2.62
N ASN A 159 -4.08 -5.48 2.67
CA ASN A 159 -3.82 -4.64 3.83
C ASN A 159 -4.52 -5.19 5.10
N ILE A 160 -5.79 -5.58 5.02
CA ILE A 160 -6.49 -6.21 6.16
C ILE A 160 -5.96 -7.62 6.45
N LEU A 161 -5.50 -8.36 5.44
CA LEU A 161 -4.81 -9.63 5.65
C LEU A 161 -3.44 -9.44 6.34
N SER A 162 -2.78 -8.29 6.19
CA SER A 162 -1.61 -7.92 6.98
C SER A 162 -1.93 -7.89 8.48
N ILE A 163 -3.07 -7.29 8.86
CA ILE A 163 -3.57 -7.31 10.24
C ILE A 163 -3.83 -8.74 10.71
N ARG A 164 -4.50 -9.57 9.90
CA ARG A 164 -4.73 -10.98 10.22
C ARG A 164 -3.41 -11.68 10.49
N ASN A 165 -2.43 -11.51 9.62
CA ASN A 165 -1.13 -12.16 9.74
C ASN A 165 -0.40 -11.73 11.04
N ALA A 166 -0.44 -10.43 11.37
CA ALA A 166 0.12 -9.90 12.61
C ALA A 166 -0.57 -10.49 13.86
N VAL A 167 -1.91 -10.58 13.86
CA VAL A 167 -2.70 -11.11 14.98
C VAL A 167 -2.52 -12.63 15.13
N TYR A 168 -2.41 -13.34 14.02
CA TYR A 168 -2.31 -14.81 14.00
C TYR A 168 -0.87 -15.31 14.17
N GLY A 169 0.14 -14.45 13.96
CA GLY A 169 1.54 -14.83 14.04
C GLY A 169 2.01 -15.74 12.90
N THR A 170 1.27 -15.77 11.78
CA THR A 170 1.59 -16.57 10.58
C THR A 170 1.17 -15.80 9.32
N ARG A 171 1.49 -16.34 8.14
CA ARG A 171 1.07 -15.78 6.84
C ARG A 171 0.10 -16.68 6.06
N ASP A 172 -0.20 -17.87 6.57
CA ASP A 172 -1.00 -18.89 5.90
C ASP A 172 -2.45 -18.95 6.41
N GLY A 173 -2.82 -18.05 7.32
CA GLY A 173 -4.15 -17.99 7.92
C GLY A 173 -4.38 -18.98 9.06
N GLN A 174 -3.37 -19.76 9.46
CA GLN A 174 -3.40 -20.52 10.71
C GLN A 174 -2.97 -19.66 11.89
N GLU A 175 -3.35 -20.03 13.11
CA GLU A 175 -2.86 -19.34 14.30
C GLU A 175 -1.58 -20.02 14.81
N ALA A 176 -0.53 -19.24 15.03
CA ALA A 176 0.69 -19.72 15.68
C ALA A 176 0.43 -20.02 17.16
N GLU A 177 1.23 -20.93 17.72
CA GLU A 177 1.19 -21.29 19.14
C GLU A 177 1.33 -20.04 20.03
N HIS A 178 2.27 -19.16 19.68
CA HIS A 178 2.47 -17.89 20.36
C HIS A 178 2.06 -16.72 19.47
N SER A 179 0.79 -16.34 19.57
CA SER A 179 0.21 -15.21 18.83
C SER A 179 -0.74 -14.41 19.70
N VAL A 180 -1.09 -13.20 19.24
CA VAL A 180 -2.14 -12.39 19.86
C VAL A 180 -3.46 -13.18 19.89
N ALA A 181 -3.80 -13.87 18.78
CA ALA A 181 -4.97 -14.73 18.69
C ALA A 181 -4.98 -15.84 19.76
N SER A 182 -3.89 -16.60 19.86
CA SER A 182 -3.76 -17.69 20.83
C SER A 182 -3.81 -17.19 22.28
N TYR A 183 -3.19 -16.04 22.56
CA TYR A 183 -3.26 -15.41 23.89
C TYR A 183 -4.69 -15.01 24.27
N LEU A 184 -5.40 -14.33 23.37
CA LEU A 184 -6.79 -13.93 23.63
C LEU A 184 -7.71 -15.15 23.76
N LYS A 185 -7.51 -16.19 22.93
CA LYS A 185 -8.33 -17.41 23.01
C LYS A 185 -8.26 -18.06 24.39
N ALA A 186 -7.10 -18.03 25.03
CA ALA A 186 -6.90 -18.57 26.37
C ALA A 186 -7.39 -17.64 27.49
N ASN A 187 -7.21 -16.32 27.34
CA ASN A 187 -7.37 -15.36 28.45
C ASN A 187 -8.59 -14.43 28.33
N ASN A 188 -9.08 -14.20 27.12
CA ASN A 188 -10.21 -13.32 26.81
C ASN A 188 -10.95 -13.79 25.53
N PRO A 189 -11.68 -14.92 25.60
CA PRO A 189 -12.29 -15.55 24.43
C PRO A 189 -13.35 -14.68 23.74
N ASP A 190 -14.04 -13.80 24.48
CA ASP A 190 -15.02 -12.87 23.91
C ASP A 190 -14.34 -11.84 23.01
N LEU A 191 -13.21 -11.27 23.46
CA LEU A 191 -12.42 -10.36 22.64
C LEU A 191 -11.78 -11.07 21.46
N TYR A 192 -11.29 -12.30 21.63
CA TYR A 192 -10.81 -13.12 20.51
C TYR A 192 -11.89 -13.26 19.42
N ASN A 193 -13.10 -13.69 19.80
CA ASN A 193 -14.21 -13.88 18.86
C ASN A 193 -14.61 -12.57 18.18
N SER A 194 -14.65 -11.46 18.95
CA SER A 194 -14.95 -10.12 18.42
C SER A 194 -13.91 -9.67 17.38
N LEU A 195 -12.62 -9.80 17.71
CA LEU A 195 -11.51 -9.40 16.85
C LEU A 195 -11.49 -10.21 15.54
N VAL A 196 -11.53 -11.54 15.63
CA VAL A 196 -11.53 -12.43 14.45
C VAL A 196 -12.75 -12.16 13.56
N THR A 197 -13.92 -11.96 14.16
CA THR A 197 -15.13 -11.62 13.40
C THR A 197 -14.96 -10.30 12.65
N LYS A 198 -14.38 -9.28 13.28
CA LYS A 198 -14.19 -7.96 12.66
C LYS A 198 -13.14 -7.98 11.55
N ILE A 199 -12.04 -8.72 11.72
CA ILE A 199 -11.06 -8.95 10.65
C ILE A 199 -11.75 -9.59 9.44
N ASN A 200 -12.46 -10.69 9.64
CA ASN A 200 -13.17 -11.38 8.55
C ASN A 200 -14.27 -10.52 7.92
N THR A 201 -14.96 -9.71 8.72
CA THR A 201 -16.00 -8.80 8.21
C THR A 201 -15.41 -7.72 7.33
N ALA A 202 -14.27 -7.11 7.73
CA ALA A 202 -13.58 -6.12 6.91
C ALA A 202 -13.08 -6.71 5.59
N VAL A 203 -12.40 -7.88 5.63
CA VAL A 203 -11.98 -8.61 4.41
C VAL A 203 -13.15 -8.86 3.48
N ASN A 204 -14.25 -9.43 3.99
CA ASN A 204 -15.41 -9.77 3.17
C ASN A 204 -16.14 -8.52 2.64
N ALA A 205 -16.17 -7.43 3.41
CA ALA A 205 -16.82 -6.19 3.00
C ALA A 205 -16.05 -5.49 1.87
N ILE A 206 -14.71 -5.44 1.95
CA ILE A 206 -13.85 -4.90 0.89
C ILE A 206 -13.98 -5.74 -0.38
N GLN A 207 -13.85 -7.08 -0.27
CA GLN A 207 -14.06 -7.99 -1.40
C GLN A 207 -15.49 -7.92 -1.98
N GLY A 208 -16.46 -7.52 -1.17
CA GLY A 208 -17.85 -7.30 -1.57
C GLY A 208 -18.11 -5.97 -2.28
N ILE A 209 -17.11 -5.09 -2.42
CA ILE A 209 -17.24 -3.85 -3.18
C ILE A 209 -17.54 -4.17 -4.64
N LYS A 210 -18.54 -3.48 -5.23
CA LYS A 210 -18.83 -3.58 -6.66
C LYS A 210 -17.60 -3.13 -7.47
N ALA A 211 -17.06 -4.04 -8.28
CA ALA A 211 -15.79 -3.84 -8.98
C ALA A 211 -15.95 -3.26 -10.40
N PRO A 212 -15.00 -2.43 -10.87
CA PRO A 212 -13.84 -1.93 -10.12
C PRO A 212 -14.24 -0.74 -9.22
N LEU A 213 -13.59 -0.58 -8.06
CA LEU A 213 -13.94 0.45 -7.06
C LEU A 213 -14.06 1.85 -7.69
N ARG A 214 -13.10 2.25 -8.53
CA ARG A 214 -13.11 3.55 -9.25
C ARG A 214 -14.41 3.83 -10.00
N SER A 215 -15.14 2.79 -10.42
CA SER A 215 -16.38 2.91 -11.19
C SER A 215 -17.64 2.92 -10.35
N TYR A 216 -17.55 2.62 -9.04
CA TYR A 216 -18.71 2.37 -8.18
C TYR A 216 -18.58 3.03 -6.80
N LEU A 217 -17.89 4.17 -6.73
CA LEU A 217 -17.68 4.95 -5.49
C LEU A 217 -18.98 5.31 -4.76
N GLY A 218 -20.06 5.57 -5.51
CA GLY A 218 -21.38 5.85 -4.94
C GLY A 218 -22.16 4.64 -4.42
N SER A 219 -21.66 3.41 -4.62
CA SER A 219 -22.35 2.18 -4.20
C SER A 219 -22.44 2.07 -2.67
N ASN A 220 -23.54 1.50 -2.16
CA ASN A 220 -23.67 1.16 -0.74
C ASN A 220 -22.62 0.13 -0.28
N THR A 221 -22.10 -0.70 -1.18
CA THR A 221 -21.04 -1.67 -0.86
C THR A 221 -19.76 -0.97 -0.37
N VAL A 222 -19.51 0.26 -0.81
CA VAL A 222 -18.36 1.06 -0.37
C VAL A 222 -18.56 1.52 1.09
N LEU A 223 -19.76 1.97 1.48
CA LEU A 223 -20.08 2.30 2.89
C LEU A 223 -19.90 1.09 3.80
N VAL A 224 -20.38 -0.08 3.37
CA VAL A 224 -20.25 -1.33 4.14
C VAL A 224 -18.78 -1.66 4.40
N ALA A 225 -17.89 -1.44 3.43
CA ALA A 225 -16.45 -1.61 3.62
C ALA A 225 -15.85 -0.59 4.60
N GLN A 226 -16.21 0.70 4.49
CA GLN A 226 -15.74 1.74 5.42
C GLN A 226 -16.17 1.46 6.86
N ASP A 227 -17.44 1.10 7.06
CA ASP A 227 -17.99 0.77 8.37
C ASP A 227 -17.29 -0.44 8.99
N ALA A 228 -16.99 -1.47 8.18
CA ALA A 228 -16.29 -2.65 8.63
C ALA A 228 -14.83 -2.34 9.02
N CYS A 229 -14.11 -1.52 8.24
CA CYS A 229 -12.77 -1.05 8.58
C CYS A 229 -12.77 -0.19 9.85
N SER A 230 -13.73 0.72 9.99
CA SER A 230 -13.90 1.52 11.22
C SER A 230 -14.18 0.64 12.44
N ALA A 231 -15.01 -0.39 12.30
CA ALA A 231 -15.30 -1.33 13.37
C ALA A 231 -14.07 -2.17 13.77
N LEU A 232 -13.21 -2.52 12.80
CA LEU A 232 -11.94 -3.21 13.02
C LEU A 232 -10.92 -2.31 13.73
N GLU A 233 -10.71 -1.08 13.26
CA GLU A 233 -9.87 -0.08 13.92
C GLU A 233 -10.28 0.09 15.39
N LYS A 234 -11.58 0.29 15.65
CA LYS A 234 -12.08 0.50 17.01
C LYS A 234 -11.80 -0.66 17.96
N VAL A 235 -11.92 -1.91 17.51
CA VAL A 235 -11.61 -3.07 18.37
C VAL A 235 -10.10 -3.18 18.61
N LEU A 236 -9.26 -2.85 17.62
CA LEU A 236 -7.80 -2.85 17.76
C LEU A 236 -7.37 -1.79 18.80
N THR A 237 -7.89 -0.57 18.67
CA THR A 237 -7.50 0.56 19.52
C THR A 237 -8.10 0.49 20.93
N ASN A 238 -9.40 0.25 21.04
CA ASN A 238 -10.12 0.43 22.31
C ASN A 238 -10.18 -0.84 23.17
N ASP A 239 -10.16 -2.02 22.54
CA ASP A 239 -10.38 -3.29 23.24
C ASP A 239 -9.08 -4.12 23.28
N LEU A 240 -8.41 -4.30 22.14
CA LEU A 240 -7.22 -5.13 22.03
C LEU A 240 -5.99 -4.49 22.69
N LYS A 241 -5.69 -3.23 22.35
CA LYS A 241 -4.50 -2.54 22.85
C LYS A 241 -4.40 -2.54 24.38
N PRO A 242 -5.46 -2.18 25.16
CA PRO A 242 -5.39 -2.22 26.61
C PRO A 242 -5.15 -3.62 27.18
N VAL A 243 -5.73 -4.67 26.58
CA VAL A 243 -5.56 -6.05 27.03
C VAL A 243 -4.13 -6.52 26.80
N MET A 244 -3.58 -6.31 25.60
CA MET A 244 -2.25 -6.80 25.25
C MET A 244 -1.13 -6.01 25.93
N THR A 245 -1.29 -4.70 26.11
CA THR A 245 -0.26 -3.88 26.80
C THR A 245 -0.21 -4.14 28.31
N ALA A 246 -1.28 -4.72 28.89
CA ALA A 246 -1.34 -5.16 30.28
C ALA A 246 -0.87 -6.62 30.48
N ALA A 247 -0.65 -7.38 29.41
CA ALA A 247 -0.14 -8.75 29.48
C ALA A 247 1.27 -8.78 30.07
N SER A 248 1.66 -9.93 30.64
CA SER A 248 2.98 -10.07 31.26
C SER A 248 4.09 -10.09 30.20
N GLU A 249 5.28 -9.60 30.55
CA GLU A 249 6.45 -9.67 29.66
C GLU A 249 6.83 -11.12 29.31
N GLU A 250 6.51 -12.09 30.18
CA GLU A 250 6.70 -13.52 29.93
C GLU A 250 5.77 -14.04 28.84
N ASP A 251 4.50 -13.62 28.84
CA ASP A 251 3.52 -13.97 27.81
C ASP A 251 3.83 -13.29 26.47
N LEU A 252 4.27 -12.03 26.51
CA LEU A 252 4.51 -11.22 25.31
C LEU A 252 5.77 -11.63 24.56
N LYS A 253 6.84 -12.01 25.27
CA LYS A 253 8.12 -12.38 24.66
C LYS A 253 8.02 -13.40 23.51
N PRO A 254 7.36 -14.56 23.68
CA PRO A 254 7.24 -15.53 22.60
C PRO A 254 6.33 -15.01 21.46
N ILE A 255 5.29 -14.22 21.75
CA ILE A 255 4.43 -13.60 20.73
C ILE A 255 5.24 -12.66 19.83
N ILE A 256 6.09 -11.81 20.43
CA ILE A 256 6.95 -10.88 19.68
C ILE A 256 8.00 -11.62 18.85
N THR A 257 8.51 -12.74 19.36
CA THR A 257 9.48 -13.59 18.65
C THR A 257 8.82 -14.22 17.43
N ASP A 258 7.69 -14.90 17.60
CA ASP A 258 6.95 -15.54 16.50
C ASP A 258 6.46 -14.53 15.47
N TYR A 259 5.92 -13.38 15.90
CA TYR A 259 5.55 -12.30 15.00
C TYR A 259 6.72 -11.86 14.11
N THR A 260 7.90 -11.64 14.70
CA THR A 260 9.08 -11.20 13.95
C THR A 260 9.56 -12.27 12.98
N ASP A 261 9.72 -13.51 13.47
CA ASP A 261 10.37 -14.59 12.74
C ASP A 261 9.43 -15.28 11.72
N ASN A 262 8.12 -15.32 11.97
CA ASN A 262 7.14 -15.99 11.11
C ASN A 262 6.39 -15.05 10.16
N VAL A 263 6.26 -13.76 10.52
CA VAL A 263 5.50 -12.76 9.75
C VAL A 263 6.43 -11.75 9.09
N VAL A 264 7.11 -10.91 9.88
CA VAL A 264 7.82 -9.75 9.34
C VAL A 264 9.01 -10.15 8.46
N LEU A 265 9.93 -10.94 8.98
CA LEU A 265 11.14 -11.33 8.24
C LEU A 265 10.82 -12.10 6.96
N PRO A 266 9.92 -13.10 6.99
CA PRO A 266 9.57 -13.82 5.77
C PRO A 266 8.81 -12.96 4.76
N THR A 267 7.97 -12.00 5.19
CA THR A 267 7.29 -11.07 4.27
C THR A 267 8.28 -10.18 3.53
N TYR A 268 9.27 -9.58 4.21
CA TYR A 268 10.28 -8.77 3.54
C TYR A 268 11.26 -9.60 2.68
N ALA A 269 11.47 -10.88 3.03
CA ALA A 269 12.17 -11.81 2.14
C ALA A 269 11.39 -12.06 0.84
N SER A 270 10.09 -12.35 0.95
CA SER A 270 9.19 -12.54 -0.19
C SER A 270 9.09 -11.28 -1.06
N LEU A 271 9.01 -10.09 -0.45
CA LEU A 271 9.00 -8.81 -1.16
C LEU A 271 10.25 -8.62 -2.02
N LEU A 272 11.45 -8.86 -1.46
CA LEU A 272 12.69 -8.74 -2.22
C LEU A 272 12.75 -9.75 -3.38
N ASP A 273 12.37 -11.00 -3.14
CA ASP A 273 12.43 -12.03 -4.18
C ASP A 273 11.42 -11.74 -5.30
N ALA A 274 10.19 -11.32 -4.97
CA ALA A 274 9.21 -10.92 -5.96
C ALA A 274 9.64 -9.66 -6.74
N ASN A 275 10.25 -8.66 -6.08
CA ASN A 275 10.81 -7.48 -6.76
C ASN A 275 11.95 -7.84 -7.73
N LYS A 276 12.78 -8.86 -7.42
CA LYS A 276 13.79 -9.36 -8.37
C LYS A 276 13.16 -10.05 -9.58
N GLU A 277 12.08 -10.80 -9.38
CA GLU A 277 11.34 -11.42 -10.48
C GLU A 277 10.66 -10.37 -11.37
N LEU A 278 10.04 -9.36 -10.77
CA LEU A 278 9.50 -8.19 -11.46
C LEU A 278 10.58 -7.46 -12.26
N ASN A 279 11.74 -7.20 -11.66
CA ASN A 279 12.86 -6.56 -12.34
C ASN A 279 13.33 -7.38 -13.56
N THR A 280 13.45 -8.70 -13.39
CA THR A 280 13.76 -9.62 -14.50
C THR A 280 12.74 -9.51 -15.63
N ALA A 281 11.45 -9.50 -15.31
CA ALA A 281 10.37 -9.39 -16.30
C ALA A 281 10.36 -8.04 -17.02
N VAL A 282 10.58 -6.93 -16.30
CA VAL A 282 10.68 -5.58 -16.88
C VAL A 282 11.92 -5.44 -17.78
N ARG A 283 13.06 -6.04 -17.41
CA ARG A 283 14.23 -6.09 -18.29
C ARG A 283 13.98 -6.92 -19.55
N ALA A 284 13.24 -8.03 -19.43
CA ALA A 284 12.81 -8.82 -20.58
C ALA A 284 11.88 -8.03 -21.51
N LEU A 285 10.98 -7.21 -20.96
CA LEU A 285 10.18 -6.24 -21.72
C LEU A 285 11.07 -5.25 -22.47
N ALA A 286 12.02 -4.60 -21.80
CA ALA A 286 12.93 -3.65 -22.45
C ALA A 286 13.76 -4.30 -23.57
N ASN A 287 14.29 -5.51 -23.33
CA ASN A 287 15.03 -6.26 -24.34
C ASN A 287 14.15 -6.62 -25.55
N THR A 288 12.90 -7.01 -25.31
CA THR A 288 11.94 -7.34 -26.37
C THR A 288 11.55 -6.11 -27.18
N ALA A 289 11.35 -4.96 -26.53
CA ALA A 289 11.09 -3.68 -27.18
C ALA A 289 12.27 -3.25 -28.07
N ASN A 290 13.50 -3.36 -27.58
CA ASN A 290 14.71 -3.08 -28.37
C ASN A 290 14.82 -4.01 -29.59
N ALA A 291 14.56 -5.31 -29.40
CA ALA A 291 14.58 -6.29 -30.47
C ALA A 291 13.47 -6.03 -31.52
N TYR A 292 12.30 -5.55 -31.09
CA TYR A 292 11.22 -5.11 -31.97
C TYR A 292 11.64 -3.88 -32.80
N LYS A 293 12.24 -2.85 -32.18
CA LYS A 293 12.77 -1.68 -32.89
C LYS A 293 13.87 -2.04 -33.89
N ALA A 294 14.63 -3.11 -33.63
CA ALA A 294 15.62 -3.67 -34.55
C ALA A 294 15.03 -4.60 -35.63
N GLY A 295 13.71 -4.81 -35.66
CA GLY A 295 13.04 -5.66 -36.66
C GLY A 295 13.16 -7.17 -36.43
N THR A 296 13.58 -7.60 -35.23
CA THR A 296 13.80 -9.03 -34.90
C THR A 296 12.71 -9.65 -34.02
N LYS A 297 11.79 -8.82 -33.51
CA LYS A 297 10.58 -9.22 -32.79
C LYS A 297 9.37 -8.48 -33.34
N THR A 298 8.18 -8.96 -33.00
CA THR A 298 6.89 -8.37 -33.41
C THR A 298 6.29 -7.52 -32.30
N ALA A 299 5.33 -6.66 -32.65
CA ALA A 299 4.53 -5.92 -31.68
C ALA A 299 3.82 -6.86 -30.69
N ASP A 300 3.32 -8.01 -31.16
CA ASP A 300 2.71 -9.03 -30.29
C ASP A 300 3.71 -9.58 -29.25
N GLY A 301 4.99 -9.69 -29.61
CA GLY A 301 6.05 -10.06 -28.67
C GLY A 301 6.22 -9.01 -27.56
N VAL A 302 6.16 -7.72 -27.90
CA VAL A 302 6.20 -6.62 -26.93
C VAL A 302 4.97 -6.65 -26.02
N ASN A 303 3.78 -6.84 -26.59
CA ASN A 303 2.52 -6.94 -25.85
C ASN A 303 2.52 -8.11 -24.85
N GLN A 304 3.07 -9.25 -25.26
CA GLN A 304 3.22 -10.41 -24.37
C GLN A 304 4.23 -10.13 -23.24
N ALA A 305 5.29 -9.38 -23.52
CA ALA A 305 6.26 -8.99 -22.49
C ALA A 305 5.68 -7.97 -21.49
N PHE A 306 4.83 -7.04 -21.94
CA PHE A 306 4.06 -6.16 -21.05
C PHE A 306 3.18 -6.97 -20.10
N LYS A 307 2.39 -7.91 -20.63
CA LYS A 307 1.57 -8.82 -19.82
C LYS A 307 2.41 -9.57 -18.78
N THR A 308 3.57 -10.11 -19.15
CA THR A 308 4.46 -10.81 -18.22
C THR A 308 4.97 -9.90 -17.10
N ALA A 309 5.43 -8.69 -17.42
CA ALA A 309 5.87 -7.71 -16.42
C ALA A 309 4.72 -7.28 -15.50
N ALA A 310 3.53 -7.06 -16.06
CA ALA A 310 2.33 -6.69 -15.33
C ALA A 310 1.88 -7.78 -14.34
N MET A 311 1.89 -9.06 -14.74
CA MET A 311 1.60 -10.16 -13.82
C MET A 311 2.63 -10.24 -12.69
N LYS A 312 3.91 -10.00 -12.98
CA LYS A 312 4.94 -9.93 -11.94
C LYS A 312 4.85 -8.70 -11.04
N TRP A 313 4.17 -7.64 -11.48
CA TRP A 313 3.86 -6.51 -10.61
C TRP A 313 2.82 -6.93 -9.56
N ILE A 314 1.77 -7.65 -9.96
CA ILE A 314 0.77 -8.21 -9.02
C ILE A 314 1.43 -9.16 -8.01
N ASP A 315 2.28 -10.09 -8.48
CA ASP A 315 3.01 -11.02 -7.59
C ASP A 315 3.89 -10.26 -6.58
N ALA A 316 4.48 -9.13 -6.97
CA ALA A 316 5.35 -8.31 -6.11
C ALA A 316 4.59 -7.40 -5.16
N ARG A 317 3.36 -7.03 -5.52
CA ARG A 317 2.45 -6.25 -4.67
C ARG A 317 1.97 -7.05 -3.47
N GLU A 318 1.62 -8.32 -3.62
CA GLU A 318 1.08 -9.12 -2.50
C GLU A 318 1.94 -9.07 -1.21
N PRO A 319 3.27 -9.32 -1.22
CA PRO A 319 4.08 -9.22 -0.01
C PRO A 319 4.28 -7.77 0.47
N TRP A 320 4.13 -6.77 -0.39
CA TRP A 320 4.11 -5.36 0.03
C TRP A 320 2.80 -5.04 0.76
N GLU A 321 1.66 -5.32 0.12
CA GLU A 321 0.32 -5.01 0.63
C GLU A 321 0.03 -5.76 1.94
N THR A 322 0.51 -7.01 2.04
CA THR A 322 0.44 -7.81 3.28
C THR A 322 1.50 -7.43 4.32
N SER A 323 2.27 -6.36 4.09
CA SER A 323 3.20 -5.75 5.06
C SER A 323 2.71 -4.44 5.69
N GLU A 324 1.62 -3.87 5.19
CA GLU A 324 1.20 -2.52 5.57
C GLU A 324 0.69 -2.38 7.01
N ALA A 325 0.37 -3.49 7.72
CA ALA A 325 0.11 -3.44 9.17
C ALA A 325 1.37 -3.21 10.02
N PHE A 326 2.55 -3.15 9.41
CA PHE A 326 3.82 -2.96 10.11
C PHE A 326 4.77 -1.98 9.39
N LEU A 327 4.19 -0.86 8.93
CA LEU A 327 4.89 0.33 8.43
C LEU A 327 5.57 1.14 9.55
N PHE A 328 6.42 0.48 10.33
CA PHE A 328 7.23 1.09 11.38
C PHE A 328 8.70 0.66 11.29
N GLY A 329 9.56 1.39 12.00
CA GLY A 329 10.99 1.11 11.97
C GLY A 329 11.61 1.43 10.61
N PRO A 330 12.44 0.56 10.03
CA PRO A 330 13.24 0.90 8.85
C PRO A 330 12.44 1.41 7.65
N VAL A 331 11.23 0.87 7.42
CA VAL A 331 10.42 1.25 6.25
C VAL A 331 9.96 2.71 6.33
N ALA A 332 9.60 3.18 7.52
CA ALA A 332 9.21 4.56 7.78
C ALA A 332 10.44 5.47 8.00
N ASP A 333 11.37 5.05 8.87
CA ASP A 333 12.49 5.88 9.32
C ASP A 333 13.50 6.23 8.22
N MET A 334 13.52 5.44 7.13
CA MET A 334 14.45 5.62 6.01
C MET A 334 13.74 6.15 4.74
N GLY A 335 12.48 6.55 4.85
CA GLY A 335 11.67 7.01 3.71
C GLY A 335 11.43 5.94 2.65
N LEU A 336 11.53 4.66 3.01
CA LEU A 336 11.40 3.55 2.06
C LEU A 336 9.95 3.33 1.66
N ASP A 337 9.01 3.61 2.56
CA ASP A 337 7.57 3.56 2.27
C ASP A 337 7.20 4.47 1.08
N PRO A 338 7.32 5.80 1.18
CA PRO A 338 7.02 6.66 0.04
C PRO A 338 7.97 6.47 -1.16
N ASN A 339 9.19 5.94 -0.98
CA ASN A 339 10.04 5.55 -2.12
C ASN A 339 9.48 4.37 -2.92
N MET A 340 8.81 3.44 -2.25
CA MET A 340 8.27 2.23 -2.84
C MET A 340 6.80 2.38 -3.22
N ASP A 341 6.02 3.22 -2.55
CA ASP A 341 4.55 3.19 -2.68
C ASP A 341 3.82 4.53 -2.56
N SER A 342 4.44 5.63 -2.98
CA SER A 342 3.74 6.92 -3.01
C SER A 342 2.45 6.90 -3.82
N TRP A 343 1.38 7.41 -3.21
CA TRP A 343 0.11 7.72 -3.85
C TRP A 343 -0.48 9.02 -3.25
N PRO A 344 -1.05 9.95 -4.05
CA PRO A 344 -1.12 9.96 -5.52
C PRO A 344 0.23 10.28 -6.19
N LEU A 345 0.33 9.95 -7.47
CA LEU A 345 1.49 10.28 -8.30
C LEU A 345 1.37 11.67 -8.93
N ASP A 346 2.50 12.31 -9.22
CA ASP A 346 2.55 13.48 -10.09
C ASP A 346 2.56 13.03 -11.56
N VAL A 347 1.37 12.82 -12.12
CA VAL A 347 1.18 12.33 -13.49
C VAL A 347 1.80 13.28 -14.53
N GLU A 348 1.87 14.58 -14.26
CA GLU A 348 2.53 15.52 -15.17
C GLU A 348 4.06 15.35 -15.14
N ALA A 349 4.65 15.22 -13.95
CA ALA A 349 6.06 14.93 -13.80
C ALA A 349 6.46 13.56 -14.38
N LEU A 350 5.60 12.54 -14.27
CA LEU A 350 5.79 11.24 -14.93
C LEU A 350 5.89 11.40 -16.46
N LYS A 351 4.99 12.17 -17.06
CA LYS A 351 4.98 12.44 -18.50
C LYS A 351 6.19 13.26 -18.93
N ASN A 352 6.59 14.25 -18.15
CA ASN A 352 7.79 15.05 -18.41
C ASN A 352 9.05 14.18 -18.35
N THR A 353 9.12 13.25 -17.39
CA THR A 353 10.20 12.26 -17.28
C THR A 353 10.24 11.36 -18.51
N LEU A 354 9.10 10.80 -18.92
CA LEU A 354 8.98 10.00 -20.15
C LEU A 354 9.40 10.76 -21.41
N ALA A 355 8.94 12.01 -21.56
CA ALA A 355 9.24 12.83 -22.73
C ALA A 355 10.72 13.22 -22.79
N SER A 356 11.33 13.54 -21.64
CA SER A 356 12.74 13.91 -21.57
C SER A 356 13.69 12.74 -21.84
N GLY A 357 13.28 11.51 -21.48
CA GLY A 357 14.15 10.33 -21.50
C GLY A 357 15.30 10.40 -20.49
N ASN A 358 15.26 11.35 -19.55
CA ASN A 358 16.23 11.49 -18.48
C ASN A 358 15.69 10.89 -17.18
N PHE A 359 16.32 9.80 -16.73
CA PHE A 359 15.91 9.06 -15.52
C PHE A 359 16.91 9.20 -14.37
N SER A 360 17.82 10.18 -14.42
CA SER A 360 18.82 10.39 -13.35
C SER A 360 18.24 10.96 -12.06
N ASN A 361 17.05 11.57 -12.13
CA ASN A 361 16.47 12.34 -11.02
C ASN A 361 15.38 11.55 -10.28
N LEU A 362 15.54 10.23 -10.21
CA LEU A 362 14.61 9.33 -9.52
C LEU A 362 15.08 8.95 -8.12
N GLU A 363 16.18 9.52 -7.65
CA GLU A 363 16.76 9.29 -6.33
C GLU A 363 17.01 10.61 -5.60
N TRP A 364 16.98 10.56 -4.28
CA TRP A 364 17.35 11.63 -3.37
C TRP A 364 18.48 11.16 -2.47
N GLU A 365 19.22 12.11 -1.88
CA GLU A 365 20.36 11.85 -1.01
C GLU A 365 20.17 12.53 0.34
N GLY A 366 20.79 11.99 1.39
CA GLY A 366 20.75 12.55 2.75
C GLY A 366 19.89 11.73 3.71
N GLU A 367 19.57 12.35 4.85
CA GLU A 367 18.64 11.79 5.83
C GLU A 367 17.21 12.08 5.37
N PHE A 368 16.30 11.13 5.57
CA PHE A 368 14.89 11.33 5.25
C PHE A 368 14.28 12.43 6.12
N ASP A 369 13.66 13.42 5.48
CA ASP A 369 12.78 14.39 6.11
C ASP A 369 11.41 14.33 5.44
N GLU A 370 10.40 13.93 6.20
CA GLU A 370 9.01 13.81 5.73
C GLU A 370 8.43 15.14 5.21
N ASN A 371 9.01 16.28 5.60
CA ASN A 371 8.56 17.61 5.20
C ASN A 371 9.35 18.20 4.01
N ASP A 372 10.34 17.48 3.49
CA ASP A 372 11.14 17.95 2.35
C ASP A 372 10.38 17.70 1.04
N GLU A 373 9.80 18.76 0.49
CA GLU A 373 9.08 18.74 -0.79
C GLU A 373 9.95 18.25 -1.96
N THR A 374 11.28 18.38 -1.87
CA THR A 374 12.19 17.88 -2.91
C THR A 374 12.34 16.37 -2.87
N ILE A 375 12.27 15.75 -1.68
CA ILE A 375 12.20 14.30 -1.51
C ILE A 375 10.84 13.80 -2.01
N ALA A 376 9.75 14.45 -1.61
CA ALA A 376 8.40 14.10 -2.04
C ALA A 376 8.23 14.15 -3.57
N ALA A 377 8.81 15.15 -4.23
CA ALA A 377 8.79 15.29 -5.70
C ALA A 377 9.58 14.20 -6.44
N VAL A 378 10.49 13.48 -5.77
CA VAL A 378 11.16 12.31 -6.34
C VAL A 378 10.36 11.04 -6.06
N GLN A 379 9.74 10.96 -4.88
CA GLN A 379 8.94 9.82 -4.43
C GLN A 379 7.66 9.63 -5.26
N ASN A 380 7.00 10.72 -5.63
CA ASN A 380 5.76 10.72 -6.42
C ASN A 380 5.94 10.36 -7.92
N VAL A 381 7.16 10.05 -8.36
CA VAL A 381 7.52 9.61 -9.72
C VAL A 381 8.32 8.30 -9.74
N ARG A 382 8.26 7.50 -8.67
CA ARG A 382 8.85 6.16 -8.58
C ARG A 382 7.91 5.19 -7.86
N GLY A 383 8.41 4.03 -7.45
CA GLY A 383 7.63 3.04 -6.69
C GLY A 383 6.66 2.19 -7.53
N PHE A 384 5.86 1.39 -6.84
CA PHE A 384 4.93 0.43 -7.39
C PHE A 384 3.89 1.11 -8.27
N HIS A 385 3.25 2.18 -7.81
CA HIS A 385 2.21 2.87 -8.60
C HIS A 385 2.76 3.56 -9.85
N THR A 386 4.01 4.05 -9.84
CA THR A 386 4.64 4.51 -11.10
C THR A 386 4.82 3.37 -12.07
N LEU A 387 5.28 2.21 -11.60
CA LEU A 387 5.42 1.03 -12.46
C LEU A 387 4.05 0.49 -12.91
N GLU A 388 3.02 0.60 -12.07
CA GLU A 388 1.63 0.32 -12.40
C GLU A 388 1.15 1.22 -13.55
N PHE A 389 1.35 2.54 -13.44
CA PHE A 389 1.07 3.50 -14.51
C PHE A 389 1.77 3.12 -15.80
N LEU A 390 3.02 2.62 -15.74
CA LEU A 390 3.80 2.22 -16.91
C LEU A 390 3.41 0.85 -17.49
N LEU A 391 2.70 0.00 -16.75
CA LEU A 391 2.36 -1.37 -17.17
C LEU A 391 0.86 -1.58 -17.43
N PHE A 392 0.00 -0.76 -16.83
CA PHE A 392 -1.45 -0.89 -16.88
C PHE A 392 -2.13 0.40 -17.32
N TYR A 393 -3.32 0.25 -17.88
CA TYR A 393 -4.27 1.32 -18.08
C TYR A 393 -5.68 0.73 -18.09
N ASP A 394 -6.57 1.29 -17.26
CA ASP A 394 -7.98 0.89 -17.15
C ASP A 394 -8.17 -0.64 -16.99
N GLY A 395 -7.46 -1.23 -16.03
CA GLY A 395 -7.57 -2.64 -15.69
C GLY A 395 -6.95 -3.59 -16.71
N LYS A 396 -6.26 -3.04 -17.72
CA LYS A 396 -5.65 -3.82 -18.81
C LYS A 396 -4.16 -3.59 -18.85
N TYR A 397 -3.44 -4.65 -19.23
CA TYR A 397 -2.03 -4.53 -19.58
C TYR A 397 -1.88 -3.57 -20.75
N ARG A 398 -0.89 -2.68 -20.66
CA ARG A 398 -0.54 -1.82 -21.78
C ARG A 398 -0.07 -2.66 -22.96
N THR A 399 -0.41 -2.16 -24.13
CA THR A 399 0.03 -2.71 -25.41
C THR A 399 0.65 -1.60 -26.24
N LEU A 400 1.56 -1.97 -27.13
CA LEU A 400 2.02 -1.07 -28.17
C LEU A 400 0.84 -0.72 -29.08
N SER A 401 0.49 0.57 -29.11
CA SER A 401 -0.56 1.12 -29.95
C SER A 401 -0.06 1.16 -31.40
N LYS A 402 -0.93 0.79 -32.33
CA LYS A 402 -0.65 0.81 -33.76
C LYS A 402 -0.81 2.20 -34.36
#